data_AF-A0A962SX55-F1
#
_entry.id   AF-A0A962SX55-F1
#
_cell.length_a   1.000
_cell.length_b   1.000
_cell.length_c   1.000
_cell.angle_alpha   90.00
_cell.angle_beta   90.00
_cell.angle_gamma   90.00
#
_symmetry.space_group_name_H-M   'P 1'
#
loop_
_entity.id
_entity.type
_entity.pdbx_description
1 polymer ?
#
loop_
_entity_poly.entity_id
_entity_poly.type
_entity_poly.pdbx_seq_one_letter_code
_entity_poly.pdbx_strand_id
1 'polypeptide(L)' 'MPITQSALLTDLYQLTMLQTYHAQGMEDTAVFELFVRRLPPERGFLLTAGLEQVL' A
#
# COMPACT_ATOMS: atom_id res chain seq x y z
N MET A 1 5.14 21.23 2.74
CA MET A 1 5.22 19.76 2.91
C MET A 1 5.02 19.13 1.54
N PRO A 2 5.97 18.33 1.02
CA PRO A 2 5.76 17.58 -0.21
C PRO A 2 4.61 16.59 -0.02
N ILE A 3 3.81 16.36 -1.07
CA ILE A 3 2.65 15.46 -1.03
C ILE A 3 3.03 14.03 -0.61
N THR A 4 4.28 13.64 -0.86
CA THR A 4 4.84 12.33 -0.51
C THR A 4 4.96 12.08 0.99
N GLN A 5 4.87 13.12 1.82
CA GLN A 5 4.87 13.02 3.28
C GLN A 5 3.46 13.17 3.89
N SER A 6 2.43 13.29 3.05
CA SER A 6 1.06 13.42 3.52
C SER A 6 0.44 12.05 3.77
N ALA A 7 -0.17 11.86 4.96
CA ALA A 7 -1.01 10.69 5.23
C ALA A 7 -2.27 10.64 4.34
N LEU A 8 -2.58 11.73 3.62
CA LEU A 8 -3.69 11.80 2.67
C LEU A 8 -3.29 11.33 1.26
N LEU A 9 -2.02 10.96 1.02
CA LEU A 9 -1.59 10.34 -0.23
C LEU A 9 -1.99 8.85 -0.25
N THR A 10 -3.29 8.60 -0.36
CA THR A 10 -3.90 7.27 -0.44
C THR A 10 -5.25 7.39 -1.15
N ASP A 11 -5.81 6.29 -1.61
CA ASP A 11 -7.20 6.28 -2.09
C ASP A 11 -8.17 6.52 -0.93
N LEU A 12 -9.25 7.29 -1.17
CA LEU A 12 -10.30 7.59 -0.19
C LEU A 12 -10.90 6.32 0.43
N TYR A 13 -10.95 5.24 -0.36
CA TYR A 13 -11.40 3.92 0.10
C TYR A 13 -10.66 3.45 1.35
N GLN A 14 -9.34 3.66 1.44
CA GLN A 14 -8.56 3.20 2.60
C GLN A 14 -8.96 3.96 3.88
N LEU A 15 -9.27 5.25 3.76
CA LEU A 15 -9.70 6.07 4.91
C LEU A 15 -11.09 5.65 5.40
N THR A 16 -12.02 5.38 4.48
CA THR A 16 -13.38 4.92 4.86
C THR A 16 -13.37 3.51 5.43
N MET A 17 -12.49 2.63 4.94
CA MET A 17 -12.25 1.31 5.53
C MET A 17 -11.66 1.40 6.94
N LEU A 18 -10.62 2.21 7.15
CA LEU A 18 -10.03 2.44 8.46
C LEU A 18 -11.07 2.95 9.48
N GLN A 19 -11.91 3.91 9.08
CA GLN A 19 -13.00 4.39 9.92
C GLN A 19 -13.96 3.26 10.32
N THR A 20 -14.28 2.37 9.38
CA THR A 20 -15.16 1.23 9.63
C THR A 20 -14.52 0.23 10.60
N TYR A 21 -13.25 -0.13 10.39
CA TYR A 21 -12.54 -1.05 11.27
C TYR A 21 -12.45 -0.52 12.70
N HIS A 22 -12.11 0.76 12.85
CA HIS A 22 -12.08 1.41 14.16
C HIS A 22 -13.46 1.43 14.84
N ALA A 23 -14.52 1.80 14.11
CA ALA A 23 -15.88 1.83 14.66
C ALA A 23 -16.41 0.44 15.07
N GLN A 24 -15.87 -0.63 14.48
CA GLN A 24 -16.24 -2.02 14.78
C GLN A 24 -15.28 -2.71 15.76
N GLY A 25 -14.25 -2.01 16.27
CA GLY A 25 -13.25 -2.60 17.18
C GLY A 25 -12.42 -3.73 16.54
N MET A 26 -12.22 -3.70 15.23
CA MET A 26 -11.49 -4.73 14.48
C MET A 26 -9.98 -4.48 14.57
N GLU A 27 -9.37 -4.96 15.66
CA GLU A 27 -7.95 -4.74 16.00
C GLU A 27 -7.06 -5.98 15.77
N ASP A 28 -7.59 -6.99 15.07
CA ASP A 28 -6.86 -8.22 14.77
C ASP A 28 -5.67 -7.99 13.83
N THR A 29 -4.71 -8.91 13.86
CA THR A 29 -3.53 -8.86 12.98
C THR A 29 -3.93 -9.16 11.53
N ALA A 30 -3.62 -8.24 10.63
CA ALA A 30 -3.76 -8.40 9.18
C ALA A 30 -2.40 -8.59 8.50
N VAL A 31 -2.38 -9.31 7.37
CA VAL A 31 -1.19 -9.55 6.54
C VAL A 31 -1.45 -9.07 5.12
N PHE A 32 -0.49 -8.36 4.52
CA PHE A 32 -0.56 -7.84 3.16
C PHE A 32 0.64 -8.32 2.34
N GLU A 33 0.40 -8.65 1.08
CA GLU A 33 1.43 -9.09 0.13
C GLU A 33 1.46 -8.17 -1.10
N LEU A 34 2.66 -7.88 -1.59
CA LEU A 34 2.88 -7.15 -2.84
C LEU A 34 3.47 -8.09 -3.89
N PHE A 35 2.79 -8.23 -5.02
CA PHE A 35 3.26 -9.06 -6.12
C PHE A 35 2.85 -8.48 -7.48
N VAL A 36 3.58 -8.88 -8.53
CA VAL A 36 3.30 -8.48 -9.91
C VAL A 36 2.66 -9.65 -10.65
N ARG A 37 1.49 -9.42 -11.27
CA ARG A 37 0.72 -10.47 -11.95
C ARG A 37 1.29 -10.87 -13.31
N ARG A 38 1.94 -9.94 -14.02
CA ARG A 38 2.46 -10.13 -15.38
C ARG A 38 3.76 -9.34 -15.55
N LEU A 39 4.78 -9.99 -16.10
CA LEU A 39 6.02 -9.33 -16.47
C LEU A 39 5.89 -8.63 -17.83
N PRO A 40 6.64 -7.54 -18.07
CA PRO A 40 6.73 -6.95 -19.39
C PRO A 40 7.20 -7.98 -20.44
N PRO A 41 6.65 -7.98 -21.68
CA PRO A 41 6.96 -9.01 -22.68
C PRO A 41 8.46 -9.17 -22.98
N GLU A 42 9.20 -8.06 -22.90
CA GLU A 42 10.62 -8.01 -23.25
C GLU A 42 11.55 -8.23 -22.06
N ARG A 43 11.02 -8.50 -20.85
CA ARG A 43 11.83 -8.61 -19.62
C ARG A 43 11.31 -9.68 -18.66
N GLY A 44 12.06 -10.77 -18.52
CA GLY A 44 11.75 -11.89 -17.63
C GLY A 44 12.15 -11.73 -16.16
N PHE A 45 12.40 -10.51 -15.68
CA PHE A 45 12.81 -10.26 -14.29
C PHE A 45 12.24 -8.94 -13.74
N LEU A 46 12.23 -8.82 -12.42
CA LEU A 46 11.93 -7.58 -11.69
C LEU A 46 13.15 -7.13 -10.91
N LEU A 47 13.27 -5.81 -10.75
CA LEU A 47 14.23 -5.19 -9.85
C LEU A 47 13.42 -4.36 -8.85
N THR A 48 13.59 -4.64 -7.57
CA THR A 48 12.96 -3.84 -6.52
C THR A 48 13.82 -2.61 -6.24
N ALA A 49 13.22 -1.43 -6.25
CA ALA A 49 13.85 -0.16 -5.91
C ALA A 49 12.86 0.72 -5.12
N GLY A 50 13.38 1.58 -4.24
CA GLY A 50 12.56 2.48 -3.43
C GLY A 50 12.11 1.92 -2.07
N LEU A 51 12.71 0.82 -1.58
CA LEU A 51 12.37 0.24 -0.28
C LEU A 51 12.63 1.19 0.89
N GLU A 52 13.73 1.95 0.86
CA GLU A 52 14.03 2.94 1.90
C GLU A 52 13.02 4.09 1.94
N GLN A 53 12.47 4.48 0.79
CA GLN A 53 11.52 5.60 0.71
C GLN A 53 10.10 5.21 1.16
N VAL A 54 9.76 3.91 1.09
CA VAL A 54 8.41 3.42 1.41
C VAL A 54 8.28 2.95 2.87
N LEU A 55 9.40 2.70 3.56
CA LEU A 55 9.47 2.27 4.97
C LEU A 55 9.67 3.47 5.89
#